data_AF-A0A173Z9T5-F1
#
_entry.id   AF-A0A173Z9T5-F1
#
_cell.length_a   1.000
_cell.length_b   1.000
_cell.length_c   1.000
_cell.angle_alpha   90.00
_cell.angle_beta   90.00
_cell.angle_gamma   90.00
#
_symmetry.space_group_name_H-M   'P 1'
#
loop_
_entity.id
_entity.type
_entity.pdbx_description
1 polymer ?
#
loop_
_entity_poly.entity_id
_entity_poly.type
_entity_poly.pdbx_seq_one_letter_code
_entity_poly.pdbx_strand_id
1 'polypeptide(L)'
;MLKSKESLEVEYLGGEKLQISEYENKMCNFYLIKKVSDKGEDYSIESNDYFITKESRRMRGHRSISYDKCEIVVFEDDLIINEEKFKAIKKNKIDEAIKEDFLYSLALYYIKNENIESGQEIIAQIGDIYIYNLLEKDFNIEEKIKVMNILTVCIDERSNRFKEGKLKIKANSKNEEAECLIQILNEIMEDKESKLLWDYSYDYKRTTQKNYMIEDNYIFIRPKIGYGEIKDIVIGSKKLNIFAKVKIDGEVKNKENKLKLDSYIFREYTLVLNGKLNMGVMWCKLSNKLKAKYKKRKLIKSINNVFGEEIITLDLTKLDITNNKMLRLLDAECIAEYLWKIEELKIRQGIISNIIKDRYKNDKVNKNKYIVDGTSEIIKKYRVDEKGLYHPIGVEKNNVSSDFQIYLAKVFEWKVEKYPKKKVELDIAEDYRSLFNDNEEDSMEIMWNEYKRLKVEQKEIENKVNIVRISSAILNKKIFIWEKEIEKEKKETDKFLDINTVVGGKIKISIKKINDISIRQDSYSLITRCE
;
A
#
# COMPACT_ATOMS: atom_id res chain seq x y z
N MET A 1 5.88 -49.47 -7.46
CA MET A 1 5.60 -50.43 -8.56
C MET A 1 6.31 -49.87 -9.79
N LEU A 2 7.38 -50.52 -10.25
CA LEU A 2 8.15 -50.10 -11.42
C LEU A 2 7.34 -50.42 -12.68
N LYS A 3 7.09 -49.42 -13.53
CA LYS A 3 6.67 -49.63 -14.92
C LYS A 3 7.86 -49.29 -15.80
N SER A 4 8.48 -50.30 -16.41
CA SER A 4 9.55 -50.12 -17.38
C SER A 4 8.99 -50.16 -18.80
N LYS A 5 9.17 -49.09 -19.56
CA LYS A 5 9.29 -49.18 -21.03
C LYS A 5 10.78 -49.14 -21.37
N GLU A 6 11.15 -49.68 -22.53
CA GLU A 6 12.53 -49.99 -22.95
C GLU A 6 13.56 -48.83 -22.88
N SER A 7 13.15 -47.59 -22.57
CA SER A 7 14.03 -46.41 -22.45
C SER A 7 13.96 -45.65 -21.11
N LEU A 8 12.92 -45.83 -20.27
CA LEU A 8 12.69 -45.03 -19.05
C LEU A 8 12.15 -45.86 -17.88
N GLU A 9 12.73 -45.64 -16.70
CA GLU A 9 12.29 -46.14 -15.41
C GLU A 9 11.67 -44.98 -14.61
N VAL A 10 10.37 -45.09 -14.28
CA VAL A 10 9.66 -44.10 -13.46
C VAL A 10 9.30 -44.72 -12.12
N GLU A 11 9.84 -44.14 -11.07
CA GLU A 11 9.66 -44.57 -9.69
C GLU A 11 8.85 -43.54 -8.90
N TYR A 12 7.74 -43.95 -8.29
CA TYR A 12 6.97 -43.09 -7.38
C TYR A 12 7.58 -43.13 -5.98
N LEU A 13 8.06 -41.98 -5.52
CA LEU A 13 8.80 -41.84 -4.26
C LEU A 13 7.88 -41.61 -3.06
N GLY A 14 6.69 -41.05 -3.28
CA GLY A 14 5.72 -40.79 -2.22
C GLY A 14 4.94 -39.50 -2.46
N GLY A 15 4.02 -39.21 -1.54
CA GLY A 15 3.20 -38.01 -1.62
C GLY A 15 2.89 -37.43 -0.26
N GLU A 16 2.95 -36.11 -0.15
CA GLU A 16 2.63 -35.37 1.07
C GLU A 16 1.96 -34.05 0.74
N LYS A 17 1.05 -33.61 1.61
CA LYS A 17 0.46 -32.28 1.52
C LYS A 17 1.43 -31.26 2.12
N LEU A 18 1.99 -30.40 1.28
CA LEU A 18 3.01 -29.42 1.64
C LEU A 18 2.52 -27.99 1.37
N GLN A 19 2.99 -27.06 2.19
CA GLN A 19 2.82 -25.64 1.92
C GLN A 19 3.88 -25.24 0.88
N ILE A 20 3.49 -25.10 -0.38
CA ILE A 20 4.42 -24.90 -1.50
C ILE A 20 4.64 -23.43 -1.85
N SER A 21 3.93 -22.51 -1.22
CA SER A 21 4.12 -21.07 -1.28
C SER A 21 3.52 -20.46 -0.02
N GLU A 22 3.49 -19.14 0.11
CA GLU A 22 2.81 -18.49 1.23
C GLU A 22 1.27 -18.63 1.23
N TYR A 23 0.66 -19.09 0.13
CA TYR A 23 -0.81 -19.25 0.00
C TYR A 23 -1.25 -20.65 -0.39
N GLU A 24 -0.39 -21.40 -1.06
CA GLU A 24 -0.75 -22.69 -1.65
C GLU A 24 -0.33 -23.82 -0.72
N ASN A 25 -1.32 -24.63 -0.35
CA ASN A 25 -1.09 -25.90 0.31
C ASN A 25 -1.60 -27.02 -0.59
N LYS A 26 -0.68 -27.70 -1.27
CA LYS A 26 -0.99 -28.66 -2.33
C LYS A 26 -0.53 -30.06 -1.96
N MET A 27 -1.24 -31.06 -2.49
CA MET A 27 -0.73 -32.42 -2.52
C MET A 27 0.45 -32.48 -3.49
N CYS A 28 1.63 -32.86 -3.00
CA CYS A 28 2.86 -32.95 -3.78
C CYS A 28 3.19 -34.43 -4.00
N ASN A 29 3.19 -34.88 -5.26
CA ASN A 29 3.50 -36.25 -5.66
C ASN A 29 4.92 -36.29 -6.24
N PHE A 30 5.81 -37.08 -5.64
CA PHE A 30 7.22 -37.14 -5.98
C PHE A 30 7.53 -38.35 -6.85
N TYR A 31 8.26 -38.11 -7.94
CA TYR A 31 8.67 -39.13 -8.89
C TYR A 31 10.16 -38.99 -9.21
N LEU A 32 10.84 -40.12 -9.35
CA LEU A 32 12.19 -40.21 -9.85
C LEU A 32 12.15 -40.86 -11.24
N ILE A 33 12.71 -40.16 -12.22
CA ILE A 33 12.82 -40.64 -13.60
C ILE A 33 14.28 -40.99 -13.84
N LYS A 34 14.56 -42.20 -14.35
CA LYS A 34 15.88 -42.66 -14.76
C LYS A 34 15.84 -43.15 -16.21
N LYS A 35 16.79 -42.73 -17.05
CA LYS A 35 17.00 -43.30 -18.38
C LYS A 35 17.66 -44.68 -18.24
N VAL A 36 17.16 -45.66 -19.00
CA VAL A 36 17.61 -47.05 -18.94
C VAL A 36 18.66 -47.36 -20.03
N SER A 37 18.81 -46.49 -21.04
CA SER A 37 19.78 -46.67 -22.13
C SER A 37 20.59 -45.40 -22.42
N ASP A 38 21.88 -45.56 -22.74
CA ASP A 38 22.80 -44.48 -23.17
C ASP A 38 22.43 -43.84 -24.53
N LYS A 39 21.40 -44.34 -25.22
CA LYS A 39 20.85 -43.73 -26.44
C LYS A 39 19.95 -42.57 -26.03
N GLY A 40 20.54 -41.37 -26.02
CA GLY A 40 20.00 -40.12 -25.50
C GLY A 40 18.78 -39.55 -26.23
N GLU A 41 17.65 -40.24 -26.18
CA GLU A 41 16.37 -39.62 -26.48
C GLU A 41 15.89 -38.82 -25.26
N ASP A 42 15.48 -37.58 -25.50
CA ASP A 42 14.79 -36.77 -24.50
C ASP A 42 13.43 -37.38 -24.20
N TYR A 43 12.94 -37.16 -22.98
CA TYR A 43 11.56 -37.51 -22.62
C TYR A 43 10.75 -36.24 -22.41
N SER A 44 9.47 -36.30 -22.73
CA SER A 44 8.54 -35.18 -22.57
C SER A 44 7.69 -35.34 -21.32
N ILE A 45 7.54 -34.26 -20.55
CA ILE A 45 6.58 -34.17 -19.45
C ILE A 45 5.41 -33.31 -19.90
N GLU A 46 4.19 -33.77 -19.67
CA GLU A 46 2.95 -33.09 -20.04
C GLU A 46 2.01 -32.98 -18.84
N SER A 47 2.40 -32.19 -17.84
CA SER A 47 1.59 -31.99 -16.62
C SER A 47 1.16 -30.53 -16.47
N ASN A 48 -0.02 -30.33 -15.87
CA ASN A 48 -0.58 -28.99 -15.67
C ASN A 48 0.30 -28.11 -14.79
N ASP A 49 0.90 -28.70 -13.74
CA ASP A 49 1.68 -27.99 -12.74
C ASP A 49 2.69 -28.95 -12.09
N TYR A 50 3.97 -28.76 -12.37
CA TYR A 50 5.04 -29.61 -11.84
C TYR A 50 6.32 -28.82 -11.59
N PHE A 51 7.22 -29.40 -10.81
CA PHE A 51 8.49 -28.84 -10.43
C PHE A 51 9.63 -29.79 -10.79
N ILE A 52 10.67 -29.24 -11.42
CA ILE A 52 11.89 -29.96 -11.76
C ILE A 52 12.94 -29.59 -10.71
N THR A 53 13.23 -30.52 -9.79
CA THR A 53 14.12 -30.24 -8.63
C THR A 53 15.51 -29.80 -9.10
N LYS A 54 16.06 -30.52 -10.08
CA LYS A 54 17.40 -30.26 -10.63
C LYS A 54 17.56 -28.87 -11.29
N GLU A 55 16.48 -28.31 -11.82
CA GLU A 55 16.48 -26.96 -12.41
C GLU A 55 16.03 -25.88 -11.43
N SER A 56 15.56 -26.27 -10.24
CA SER A 56 14.85 -25.38 -9.31
C SER A 56 13.77 -24.57 -10.04
N ARG A 57 12.90 -25.26 -10.79
CA ARG A 57 11.95 -24.61 -11.71
C ARG A 57 10.56 -25.24 -11.66
N ARG A 58 9.53 -24.40 -11.46
CA ARG A 58 8.11 -24.74 -11.65
C ARG A 58 7.72 -24.50 -13.11
N MET A 59 6.97 -25.44 -13.69
CA MET A 59 6.60 -25.46 -15.09
C MET A 59 5.11 -25.84 -15.23
N ARG A 60 4.51 -25.43 -16.35
CA ARG A 60 3.14 -25.81 -16.76
C ARG A 60 3.17 -26.24 -18.22
N GLY A 61 2.47 -27.33 -18.54
CA GLY A 61 2.38 -27.87 -19.89
C GLY A 61 3.62 -28.64 -20.35
N HIS A 62 3.77 -28.77 -21.66
CA HIS A 62 4.75 -29.64 -22.30
C HIS A 62 6.21 -29.16 -22.10
N ARG A 63 7.11 -30.09 -21.76
CA ARG A 63 8.56 -29.84 -21.69
C ARG A 63 9.37 -31.08 -22.04
N SER A 64 10.35 -30.92 -22.94
CA SER A 64 11.41 -31.90 -23.19
C SER A 64 12.48 -31.86 -22.10
N ILE A 65 12.88 -33.02 -21.60
CA ILE A 65 13.87 -33.21 -20.54
C ILE A 65 14.98 -34.14 -21.02
N SER A 66 16.23 -33.68 -20.88
CA SER A 66 17.42 -34.39 -21.34
C SER A 66 18.21 -35.08 -20.23
N TYR A 67 17.80 -34.96 -18.95
CA TYR A 67 18.55 -35.53 -17.83
C TYR A 67 18.44 -37.07 -17.76
N ASP A 68 19.55 -37.73 -17.47
CA ASP A 68 19.58 -39.19 -17.25
C ASP A 68 18.86 -39.59 -15.96
N LYS A 69 18.88 -38.72 -14.95
CA LYS A 69 18.20 -38.89 -13.67
C LYS A 69 17.63 -37.55 -13.22
N CYS A 70 16.33 -37.51 -12.95
CA CYS A 70 15.66 -36.29 -12.51
C CYS A 70 14.51 -36.59 -11.54
N GLU A 71 14.43 -35.80 -10.48
CA GLU A 71 13.30 -35.76 -9.57
C GLU A 71 12.28 -34.73 -10.05
N ILE A 72 11.03 -35.14 -10.12
CA ILE A 72 9.89 -34.33 -10.53
C ILE A 72 8.84 -34.37 -9.44
N VAL A 73 8.31 -33.20 -9.09
CA VAL A 73 7.19 -33.07 -8.16
C VAL A 73 5.97 -32.57 -8.93
N VAL A 74 4.89 -33.34 -8.95
CA VAL A 74 3.62 -32.94 -9.57
C VAL A 74 2.66 -32.47 -8.48
N PHE A 75 1.99 -31.34 -8.72
CA PHE A 75 1.05 -30.77 -7.77
C PHE A 75 -0.37 -31.19 -8.11
N GLU A 76 -1.05 -31.85 -7.17
CA GLU A 76 -2.47 -32.29 -7.21
C GLU A 76 -2.82 -33.36 -8.27
N ASP A 77 -2.11 -33.37 -9.40
CA ASP A 77 -2.35 -34.25 -10.54
C ASP A 77 -1.43 -35.48 -10.60
N ASP A 78 -1.73 -36.38 -11.55
CA ASP A 78 -0.88 -37.49 -11.95
C ASP A 78 0.22 -37.02 -12.93
N LEU A 79 1.39 -37.67 -12.89
CA LEU A 79 2.48 -37.39 -13.82
C LEU A 79 2.18 -37.98 -15.21
N ILE A 80 2.41 -37.21 -16.27
CA ILE A 80 2.30 -37.68 -17.66
C ILE A 80 3.67 -37.53 -18.32
N ILE A 81 4.23 -38.65 -18.80
CA ILE A 81 5.51 -38.69 -19.53
C ILE A 81 5.29 -39.40 -20.86
N ASN A 82 5.69 -38.77 -21.98
CA ASN A 82 5.52 -39.32 -23.33
C ASN A 82 4.11 -39.89 -23.54
N GLU A 83 3.08 -39.09 -23.23
CA GLU A 83 1.65 -39.43 -23.29
C GLU A 83 1.19 -40.55 -22.33
N GLU A 84 2.09 -41.14 -21.54
CA GLU A 84 1.75 -42.17 -20.56
C GLU A 84 1.49 -41.60 -19.17
N LYS A 85 0.37 -42.01 -18.56
CA LYS A 85 -0.08 -41.53 -17.25
C LYS A 85 0.40 -42.43 -16.10
N PHE A 86 1.16 -41.85 -15.17
CA PHE A 86 1.70 -42.49 -13.97
C PHE A 86 0.94 -42.04 -12.72
N LYS A 87 0.04 -42.90 -12.23
CA LYS A 87 -0.81 -42.60 -11.09
C LYS A 87 -0.04 -42.55 -9.77
N ALA A 88 -0.39 -41.59 -8.92
CA ALA A 88 0.09 -41.56 -7.54
C ALA A 88 -0.42 -42.79 -6.76
N ILE A 89 0.46 -43.46 -6.01
CA ILE A 89 0.11 -44.66 -5.24
C ILE A 89 -0.16 -44.26 -3.78
N LYS A 90 -1.29 -44.70 -3.25
CA LYS A 90 -1.91 -44.20 -2.01
C LYS A 90 -1.18 -44.46 -0.67
N LYS A 91 0.08 -44.90 -0.62
CA LYS A 91 0.65 -45.44 0.65
C LYS A 91 2.09 -45.09 1.04
N ASN A 92 2.84 -44.31 0.27
CA ASN A 92 4.22 -43.99 0.66
C ASN A 92 4.32 -42.56 1.17
N LYS A 93 4.63 -42.42 2.48
CA LYS A 93 5.15 -41.17 3.04
C LYS A 93 6.49 -40.89 2.36
N ILE A 94 6.68 -39.67 1.88
CA ILE A 94 7.92 -39.26 1.23
C ILE A 94 9.09 -39.32 2.23
N ASP A 95 10.27 -39.69 1.74
CA ASP A 95 11.51 -39.63 2.52
C ASP A 95 11.84 -38.16 2.86
N GLU A 96 12.22 -37.92 4.11
CA GLU A 96 12.45 -36.55 4.61
C GLU A 96 13.60 -35.87 3.86
N ALA A 97 14.63 -36.60 3.43
CA ALA A 97 15.76 -36.02 2.73
C ALA A 97 15.39 -35.60 1.30
N ILE A 98 14.57 -36.40 0.61
CA ILE A 98 14.02 -36.03 -0.72
C ILE A 98 13.10 -34.80 -0.60
N LYS A 99 12.27 -34.77 0.43
CA LYS A 99 11.42 -33.61 0.72
C LYS A 99 12.26 -32.36 0.97
N GLU A 100 13.32 -32.45 1.76
CA GLU A 100 14.24 -31.34 1.99
C GLU A 100 14.90 -30.87 0.69
N ASP A 101 15.41 -31.78 -0.16
CA ASP A 101 16.02 -31.44 -1.45
C ASP A 101 15.07 -30.62 -2.33
N PHE A 102 13.80 -31.05 -2.40
CA PHE A 102 12.74 -30.31 -3.06
C PHE A 102 12.50 -28.94 -2.44
N LEU A 103 12.37 -28.85 -1.12
CA LEU A 103 12.10 -27.58 -0.44
C LEU A 103 13.26 -26.58 -0.60
N TYR A 104 14.52 -27.01 -0.55
CA TYR A 104 15.66 -26.11 -0.82
C TYR A 104 15.61 -25.60 -2.27
N SER A 105 15.33 -26.48 -3.22
CA SER A 105 15.19 -26.13 -4.64
C SER A 105 14.00 -25.19 -4.90
N LEU A 106 12.89 -25.41 -4.20
CA LEU A 106 11.70 -24.57 -4.28
C LEU A 106 11.93 -23.19 -3.63
N ALA A 107 12.68 -23.12 -2.53
CA ALA A 107 13.11 -21.86 -1.95
C ALA A 107 13.99 -21.08 -2.95
N LEU A 108 14.96 -21.75 -3.59
CA LEU A 108 15.80 -21.13 -4.61
C LEU A 108 14.98 -20.58 -5.78
N TYR A 109 13.99 -21.35 -6.25
CA TYR A 109 13.03 -20.88 -7.25
C TYR A 109 12.36 -19.56 -6.84
N TYR A 110 11.83 -19.48 -5.61
CA TYR A 110 11.16 -18.27 -5.14
C TYR A 110 12.09 -17.07 -4.99
N ILE A 111 13.28 -17.26 -4.41
CA ILE A 111 14.27 -16.19 -4.26
C ILE A 111 14.75 -15.68 -5.63
N LYS A 112 14.96 -16.59 -6.60
CA LYS A 112 15.33 -16.23 -7.98
C LYS A 112 14.29 -15.32 -8.63
N ASN A 113 13.02 -15.63 -8.42
CA ASN A 113 11.86 -14.88 -8.91
C ASN A 113 11.40 -13.73 -7.99
N GLU A 114 12.26 -13.25 -7.08
CA GLU A 114 11.98 -12.11 -6.19
C GLU A 114 10.80 -12.29 -5.21
N ASN A 115 10.33 -13.53 -5.03
CA ASN A 115 9.28 -13.87 -4.06
C ASN A 115 9.93 -14.31 -2.72
N ILE A 116 10.45 -13.33 -1.98
CA ILE A 116 11.16 -13.57 -0.71
C ILE A 116 10.25 -14.23 0.31
N GLU A 117 8.99 -13.81 0.39
CA GLU A 117 8.07 -14.29 1.42
C GLU A 117 7.74 -15.78 1.25
N SER A 118 7.49 -16.24 0.01
CA SER A 118 7.33 -17.68 -0.24
C SER A 118 8.63 -18.44 0.01
N GLY A 119 9.78 -17.90 -0.41
CA GLY A 119 11.08 -18.50 -0.10
C GLY A 119 11.31 -18.67 1.41
N GLN A 120 11.00 -17.64 2.20
CA GLN A 120 11.12 -17.66 3.66
C GLN A 120 10.18 -18.70 4.30
N GLU A 121 8.93 -18.82 3.82
CA GLU A 121 7.97 -19.82 4.28
C GLU A 121 8.46 -21.25 4.00
N ILE A 122 9.05 -21.50 2.84
CA ILE A 122 9.65 -22.79 2.51
C ILE A 122 10.84 -23.11 3.42
N ILE A 123 11.74 -22.14 3.65
CA ILE A 123 12.88 -22.33 4.57
C ILE A 123 12.40 -22.54 6.01
N ALA A 124 11.33 -21.86 6.43
CA ALA A 124 10.73 -22.08 7.75
C ALA A 124 10.19 -23.50 7.93
N GLN A 125 9.60 -24.08 6.87
CA GLN A 125 9.16 -25.48 6.88
C GLN A 125 10.34 -26.47 6.98
N ILE A 126 11.46 -26.16 6.34
CA ILE A 126 12.70 -26.94 6.47
C ILE A 126 13.26 -26.81 7.89
N GLY A 127 13.16 -25.63 8.49
CA GLY A 127 13.70 -25.33 9.81
C GLY A 127 15.17 -24.91 9.82
N ASP A 128 15.72 -24.51 8.67
CA ASP A 128 17.10 -23.98 8.59
C ASP A 128 17.16 -22.54 9.12
N ILE A 129 17.70 -22.41 10.33
CA ILE A 129 17.77 -21.14 11.08
C ILE A 129 18.66 -20.13 10.37
N TYR A 130 19.79 -20.57 9.81
CA TYR A 130 20.77 -19.68 9.23
C TYR A 130 20.21 -18.97 8.00
N ILE A 131 19.62 -19.74 7.09
CA ILE A 131 19.02 -19.17 5.87
C ILE A 131 17.78 -18.35 6.21
N TYR A 132 16.96 -18.80 7.16
CA TYR A 132 15.79 -18.06 7.60
C TYR A 132 16.17 -16.65 8.12
N ASN A 133 17.19 -16.58 8.97
CA ASN A 133 17.69 -15.31 9.52
C ASN A 133 18.29 -14.38 8.45
N LEU A 134 18.87 -14.94 7.39
CA LEU A 134 19.36 -14.15 6.25
C LEU A 134 18.20 -13.53 5.45
N LEU A 135 17.09 -14.26 5.32
CA LEU A 135 15.88 -13.79 4.63
C LEU A 135 15.05 -12.80 5.48
N GLU A 136 15.17 -12.84 6.80
CA GLU A 136 14.48 -11.92 7.72
C GLU A 136 15.14 -10.53 7.82
N LYS A 137 16.46 -10.45 7.57
CA LYS A 137 17.25 -9.20 7.66
C LYS A 137 17.00 -8.27 6.47
N ASP A 138 17.65 -7.10 6.49
CA ASP A 138 17.70 -6.21 5.33
C ASP A 138 18.14 -7.00 4.08
N PHE A 139 17.20 -7.22 3.15
CA PHE A 139 17.43 -8.02 1.95
C PHE A 139 17.48 -7.12 0.71
N ASN A 140 18.64 -7.04 0.08
CA ASN A 140 18.96 -6.31 -1.14
C ASN A 140 19.50 -7.29 -2.21
N ILE A 141 19.97 -6.77 -3.34
CA ILE A 141 20.48 -7.60 -4.44
C ILE A 141 21.73 -8.43 -4.06
N GLU A 142 22.62 -7.90 -3.22
CA GLU A 142 23.80 -8.59 -2.72
C GLU A 142 23.41 -9.73 -1.77
N GLU A 143 22.48 -9.49 -0.84
CA GLU A 143 21.97 -10.57 0.02
C GLU A 143 21.21 -11.63 -0.78
N LYS A 144 20.46 -11.23 -1.82
CA LYS A 144 19.81 -12.17 -2.76
C LYS A 144 20.83 -13.10 -3.40
N ILE A 145 21.90 -12.56 -3.98
CA ILE A 145 22.96 -13.36 -4.62
C ILE A 145 23.61 -14.29 -3.59
N LYS A 146 23.92 -13.77 -2.39
CA LYS A 146 24.50 -14.58 -1.30
C LYS A 146 23.59 -15.75 -0.91
N VAL A 147 22.31 -15.51 -0.69
CA VAL A 147 21.35 -16.56 -0.32
C VAL A 147 21.17 -17.56 -1.47
N MET A 148 21.08 -17.10 -2.72
CA MET A 148 21.03 -18.01 -3.88
C MET A 148 22.23 -18.94 -3.93
N ASN A 149 23.45 -18.42 -3.75
CA ASN A 149 24.66 -19.24 -3.73
C ASN A 149 24.65 -20.26 -2.58
N ILE A 150 24.22 -19.85 -1.38
CA ILE A 150 24.09 -20.76 -0.23
C ILE A 150 23.08 -21.87 -0.53
N LEU A 151 21.92 -21.52 -1.09
CA LEU A 151 20.89 -22.49 -1.46
C LEU A 151 21.41 -23.48 -2.50
N THR A 152 22.11 -23.02 -3.54
CA THR A 152 22.74 -23.91 -4.54
C THR A 152 23.71 -24.89 -3.88
N VAL A 153 24.59 -24.42 -2.99
CA VAL A 153 25.52 -25.29 -2.26
C VAL A 153 24.79 -26.31 -1.37
N CYS A 154 23.69 -25.92 -0.72
CA CYS A 154 22.86 -26.82 0.08
C CYS A 154 22.08 -27.85 -0.76
N ILE A 155 21.73 -27.50 -2.00
CA ILE A 155 21.08 -28.41 -2.97
C ILE A 155 22.10 -29.44 -3.47
N ASP A 156 23.30 -28.98 -3.84
CA ASP A 156 24.36 -29.84 -4.37
C ASP A 156 24.92 -30.80 -3.32
N GLU A 157 25.05 -30.34 -2.06
CA GLU A 157 25.69 -31.10 -0.99
C GLU A 157 24.95 -30.93 0.34
N ARG A 158 24.35 -32.03 0.83
CA ARG A 158 23.50 -32.04 2.04
C ARG A 158 24.26 -31.69 3.31
N SER A 159 25.57 -31.96 3.37
CA SER A 159 26.41 -31.63 4.54
C SER A 159 26.55 -30.13 4.82
N ASN A 160 26.19 -29.27 3.87
CA ASN A 160 26.22 -27.81 4.04
C ASN A 160 24.94 -27.22 4.65
N ARG A 161 23.91 -28.04 4.87
CA ARG A 161 22.61 -27.62 5.41
C ARG A 161 22.67 -27.37 6.91
N PHE A 162 21.73 -26.58 7.42
CA PHE A 162 21.52 -26.39 8.86
C PHE A 162 22.77 -25.89 9.59
N LYS A 163 23.49 -24.95 8.98
CA LYS A 163 24.75 -24.40 9.53
C LYS A 163 24.61 -23.89 10.98
N GLU A 164 23.46 -23.31 11.32
CA GLU A 164 23.12 -22.86 12.68
C GLU A 164 22.11 -23.80 13.39
N GLY A 165 21.85 -24.98 12.83
CA GLY A 165 20.93 -25.98 13.36
C GLY A 165 19.56 -26.01 12.70
N LYS A 166 18.77 -27.03 13.05
CA LYS A 166 17.39 -27.28 12.59
C LYS A 166 16.42 -27.08 13.75
N LEU A 167 15.51 -26.11 13.64
CA LEU A 167 14.45 -25.90 14.62
C LEU A 167 13.10 -25.71 13.94
N LYS A 168 12.02 -26.04 14.66
CA LYS A 168 10.66 -25.76 14.19
C LYS A 168 10.42 -24.25 14.21
N ILE A 169 10.51 -23.62 13.05
CA ILE A 169 10.21 -22.21 12.87
C ILE A 169 8.69 -22.09 12.73
N LYS A 170 8.05 -21.27 13.57
CA LYS A 170 6.67 -20.87 13.34
C LYS A 170 6.66 -19.92 12.15
N ALA A 171 6.48 -20.50 10.98
CA ALA A 171 6.25 -19.75 9.77
C ALA A 171 5.00 -18.87 9.97
N ASN A 172 5.06 -17.60 9.55
CA ASN A 172 3.94 -16.67 9.63
C ASN A 172 2.94 -17.07 8.55
N SER A 173 2.28 -18.23 8.68
CA SER A 173 1.22 -18.64 7.76
C SER A 173 0.04 -17.66 7.94
N LYS A 174 -0.08 -16.71 7.00
CA LYS A 174 -0.96 -15.52 7.06
C LYS A 174 -2.45 -15.82 6.86
N ASN A 175 -2.87 -17.08 6.90
CA ASN A 175 -4.24 -17.45 6.54
C ASN A 175 -5.31 -16.89 7.50
N GLU A 176 -4.95 -16.41 8.69
CA GLU A 176 -5.88 -15.76 9.62
C GLU A 176 -5.33 -14.47 10.26
N GLU A 177 -4.80 -13.54 9.46
CA GLU A 177 -4.55 -12.18 10.00
C GLU A 177 -5.87 -11.47 10.32
N ALA A 178 -6.02 -11.03 11.57
CA ALA A 178 -7.12 -10.19 11.99
C ALA A 178 -7.08 -8.82 11.27
N GLU A 179 -8.24 -8.21 11.06
CA GLU A 179 -8.30 -6.96 10.29
C GLU A 179 -7.63 -5.81 11.05
N CYS A 180 -6.83 -5.01 10.36
CA CYS A 180 -6.15 -3.88 10.96
C CYS A 180 -7.03 -2.61 10.99
N LEU A 181 -6.51 -1.54 11.62
CA LEU A 181 -7.16 -0.23 11.68
C LEU A 181 -7.56 0.29 10.29
N ILE A 182 -6.64 0.25 9.32
CA ILE A 182 -6.90 0.74 7.95
C ILE A 182 -8.10 0.01 7.33
N GLN A 183 -8.18 -1.32 7.50
CA GLN A 183 -9.28 -2.12 6.97
C GLN A 183 -10.62 -1.76 7.61
N ILE A 184 -10.66 -1.61 8.94
CA ILE A 184 -11.89 -1.24 9.65
C ILE A 184 -12.37 0.15 9.26
N LEU A 185 -11.46 1.12 9.15
CA LEU A 185 -11.82 2.47 8.73
C LEU A 185 -12.41 2.47 7.32
N ASN A 186 -11.78 1.75 6.37
CA ASN A 186 -12.30 1.65 5.00
C ASN A 186 -13.64 0.92 4.94
N GLU A 187 -13.79 -0.20 5.66
CA GLU A 187 -15.04 -0.97 5.69
C GLU A 187 -16.22 -0.12 6.20
N ILE A 188 -16.01 0.71 7.23
CA ILE A 188 -17.04 1.62 7.73
C ILE A 188 -17.34 2.73 6.73
N MET A 189 -16.32 3.28 6.06
CA MET A 189 -16.48 4.36 5.07
C MET A 189 -17.17 3.90 3.78
N GLU A 190 -17.03 2.63 3.41
CA GLU A 190 -17.64 2.03 2.21
C GLU A 190 -19.08 1.52 2.47
N ASP A 191 -19.42 1.24 3.72
CA ASP A 191 -20.77 0.80 4.11
C ASP A 191 -21.75 1.97 4.16
N LYS A 192 -22.76 1.95 3.28
CA LYS A 192 -23.73 3.04 3.09
C LYS A 192 -24.57 3.37 4.34
N GLU A 193 -24.74 2.41 5.24
CA GLU A 193 -25.53 2.56 6.48
C GLU A 193 -24.66 2.99 7.67
N SER A 194 -23.34 2.98 7.51
CA SER A 194 -22.38 3.29 8.55
C SER A 194 -21.75 4.66 8.33
N LYS A 195 -21.27 5.27 9.41
CA LYS A 195 -20.58 6.57 9.37
C LYS A 195 -19.52 6.63 10.44
N LEU A 196 -18.33 7.08 10.07
CA LEU A 196 -17.32 7.50 11.04
C LEU A 196 -17.64 8.91 11.56
N LEU A 197 -17.49 9.09 12.86
CA LEU A 197 -17.87 10.30 13.58
C LEU A 197 -16.74 10.81 14.47
N TRP A 198 -16.72 12.12 14.65
CA TRP A 198 -15.79 12.83 15.52
C TRP A 198 -16.54 13.54 16.64
N ASP A 199 -16.30 13.18 17.89
CA ASP A 199 -16.89 13.86 19.04
C ASP A 199 -16.25 15.23 19.26
N TYR A 200 -17.05 16.30 19.21
CA TYR A 200 -16.56 17.67 19.42
C TYR A 200 -16.08 17.93 20.84
N SER A 201 -16.51 17.13 21.80
CA SER A 201 -16.10 17.23 23.20
C SER A 201 -14.81 16.46 23.52
N TYR A 202 -14.29 15.68 22.57
CA TYR A 202 -13.07 14.92 22.78
C TYR A 202 -11.85 15.83 22.93
N ASP A 203 -11.12 15.64 24.03
CA ASP A 203 -9.88 16.37 24.31
C ASP A 203 -8.73 15.84 23.45
N TYR A 204 -8.72 16.30 22.20
CA TYR A 204 -7.76 15.88 21.20
C TYR A 204 -6.37 16.45 21.47
N LYS A 205 -5.41 15.56 21.77
CA LYS A 205 -4.00 15.92 21.82
C LYS A 205 -3.48 16.28 20.42
N ARG A 206 -3.47 17.57 20.14
CA ARG A 206 -3.05 18.11 18.85
C ARG A 206 -1.55 17.88 18.63
N THR A 207 -1.21 17.42 17.44
CA THR A 207 0.16 17.12 16.99
C THR A 207 0.70 18.14 15.99
N THR A 208 -0.06 19.23 15.81
CA THR A 208 0.16 20.36 14.90
C THR A 208 -0.04 21.67 15.68
N GLN A 209 0.75 22.71 15.43
CA GLN A 209 0.54 24.11 15.81
C GLN A 209 -0.87 24.53 15.41
N LYS A 210 -1.39 25.44 16.21
CA LYS A 210 -2.70 26.02 16.00
C LYS A 210 -2.65 27.06 14.89
N ASN A 211 -3.34 26.76 13.80
CA ASN A 211 -3.72 27.76 12.82
C ASN A 211 -4.88 28.59 13.36
N TYR A 212 -4.76 29.90 13.29
CA TYR A 212 -5.84 30.86 13.54
C TYR A 212 -6.42 31.31 12.21
N MET A 213 -7.75 31.34 12.15
CA MET A 213 -8.46 31.95 11.03
C MET A 213 -8.39 33.46 11.21
N ILE A 214 -7.99 34.18 10.17
CA ILE A 214 -8.11 35.63 10.12
C ILE A 214 -9.53 35.93 9.67
N GLU A 215 -10.33 36.45 10.59
CA GLU A 215 -11.77 36.67 10.42
C GLU A 215 -12.07 38.17 10.50
N ASP A 216 -12.95 38.66 9.63
CA ASP A 216 -13.44 40.04 9.64
C ASP A 216 -14.64 40.16 10.59
N ASN A 217 -15.70 40.84 10.17
CA ASN A 217 -16.95 40.90 10.89
C ASN A 217 -17.69 39.55 10.90
N TYR A 218 -17.26 38.55 10.14
CA TYR A 218 -17.93 37.25 10.05
C TYR A 218 -17.05 36.14 10.63
N ILE A 219 -17.42 35.66 11.83
CA ILE A 219 -16.69 34.62 12.58
C ILE A 219 -17.39 33.28 12.46
N PHE A 220 -16.63 32.21 12.23
CA PHE A 220 -17.15 30.85 12.34
C PHE A 220 -17.22 30.36 13.80
N ILE A 221 -18.42 30.01 14.24
CA ILE A 221 -18.71 29.44 15.55
C ILE A 221 -18.88 27.93 15.40
N ARG A 222 -17.94 27.19 15.98
CA ARG A 222 -18.01 25.73 16.04
C ARG A 222 -18.86 25.24 17.23
N PRO A 223 -19.57 24.12 17.09
CA PRO A 223 -20.23 23.44 18.19
C PRO A 223 -19.21 22.90 19.20
N LYS A 224 -19.63 22.80 20.47
CA LYS A 224 -18.85 22.23 21.57
C LYS A 224 -19.26 20.79 21.91
N ILE A 225 -20.49 20.41 21.55
CA ILE A 225 -21.11 19.12 21.87
C ILE A 225 -21.71 18.58 20.58
N GLY A 226 -21.69 17.26 20.43
CA GLY A 226 -22.21 16.56 19.25
C GLY A 226 -21.09 15.94 18.43
N TYR A 227 -21.42 15.56 17.21
CA TYR A 227 -20.53 14.82 16.33
C TYR A 227 -20.38 15.47 14.96
N GLY A 228 -19.16 15.48 14.45
CA GLY A 228 -18.86 15.81 13.06
C GLY A 228 -18.65 14.56 12.24
N GLU A 229 -19.12 14.53 11.00
CA GLU A 229 -18.92 13.38 10.12
C GLU A 229 -17.49 13.36 9.58
N ILE A 230 -16.82 12.22 9.68
CA ILE A 230 -15.54 11.99 8.99
C ILE A 230 -15.86 11.70 7.52
N LYS A 231 -15.45 12.62 6.65
CA LYS A 231 -15.68 12.54 5.20
C LYS A 231 -14.57 11.83 4.46
N ASP A 232 -13.41 11.65 5.09
CA ASP A 232 -12.24 11.07 4.44
C ASP A 232 -11.22 10.56 5.44
N ILE A 233 -10.48 9.52 5.03
CA ILE A 233 -9.27 9.06 5.72
C ILE A 233 -8.10 9.34 4.80
N VAL A 234 -7.19 10.21 5.26
CA VAL A 234 -6.05 10.67 4.48
C VAL A 234 -4.79 10.01 5.03
N ILE A 235 -4.14 9.21 4.19
CA ILE A 235 -2.83 8.62 4.52
C ILE A 235 -1.77 9.57 3.96
N GLY A 236 -0.85 10.02 4.83
CA GLY A 236 0.21 10.93 4.40
C GLY A 236 1.06 10.32 3.28
N SER A 237 1.54 11.13 2.34
CA SER A 237 2.34 10.63 1.21
C SER A 237 3.83 10.44 1.53
N LYS A 238 4.31 11.07 2.61
CA LYS A 238 5.73 11.06 3.02
C LYS A 238 5.94 10.56 4.45
N LYS A 239 5.12 11.05 5.39
CA LYS A 239 5.19 10.68 6.81
C LYS A 239 4.28 9.47 7.06
N LEU A 240 4.56 8.73 8.12
CA LEU A 240 3.74 7.58 8.55
C LEU A 240 2.52 8.05 9.36
N ASN A 241 1.76 9.00 8.81
CA ASN A 241 0.61 9.60 9.48
C ASN A 241 -0.69 9.20 8.78
N ILE A 242 -1.75 9.03 9.55
CA ILE A 242 -3.12 8.81 9.06
C ILE A 242 -4.02 9.85 9.72
N PHE A 243 -4.82 10.55 8.93
CA PHE A 243 -5.68 11.64 9.37
C PHE A 243 -7.15 11.34 9.05
N ALA A 244 -8.05 11.77 9.92
CA ALA A 244 -9.48 11.85 9.66
C ALA A 244 -9.83 13.28 9.25
N LYS A 245 -10.41 13.45 8.06
CA LYS A 245 -10.95 14.73 7.61
C LYS A 245 -12.41 14.84 8.04
N VAL A 246 -12.66 15.69 9.02
CA VAL A 246 -13.96 15.89 9.66
C VAL A 246 -14.64 17.12 9.08
N LYS A 247 -15.90 16.98 8.69
CA LYS A 247 -16.81 18.10 8.45
C LYS A 247 -17.34 18.59 9.80
N ILE A 248 -17.04 19.83 10.14
CA ILE A 248 -17.53 20.48 11.36
C ILE A 248 -18.63 21.44 10.95
N ASP A 249 -19.89 21.03 11.15
CA ASP A 249 -21.05 21.89 10.98
C ASP A 249 -21.09 22.95 12.11
N GLY A 250 -21.45 24.18 11.77
CA GLY A 250 -21.48 25.32 12.69
C GLY A 250 -22.19 26.51 12.06
N GLU A 251 -21.91 27.71 12.55
CA GLU A 251 -22.59 28.93 12.12
C GLU A 251 -21.59 30.06 11.90
N VAL A 252 -21.74 30.84 10.83
CA VAL A 252 -21.01 32.11 10.68
C VAL A 252 -21.85 33.22 11.28
N LYS A 253 -21.28 33.94 12.25
CA LYS A 253 -21.93 35.04 12.95
C LYS A 253 -21.34 36.38 12.55
N ASN A 254 -22.20 37.32 12.17
CA ASN A 254 -21.83 38.72 12.02
C ASN A 254 -21.63 39.36 13.41
N LYS A 255 -20.48 39.99 13.64
CA LYS A 255 -20.07 40.61 14.91
C LYS A 255 -20.98 41.77 15.32
N GLU A 256 -21.46 42.55 14.35
CA GLU A 256 -22.23 43.77 14.57
C GLU A 256 -23.70 43.46 14.87
N ASN A 257 -24.41 42.85 13.91
CA ASN A 257 -25.85 42.61 14.01
C ASN A 257 -26.22 41.25 14.62
N LYS A 258 -25.22 40.41 14.95
CA LYS A 258 -25.38 39.08 15.57
C LYS A 258 -26.17 38.05 14.74
N LEU A 259 -26.53 38.37 13.49
CA LEU A 259 -27.16 37.43 12.58
C LEU A 259 -26.22 36.27 12.26
N LYS A 260 -26.82 35.10 12.01
CA LYS A 260 -26.12 33.84 11.81
C LYS A 260 -26.51 33.21 10.49
N LEU A 261 -25.56 32.50 9.89
CA LEU A 261 -25.75 31.68 8.70
C LEU A 261 -25.16 30.30 8.95
N ASP A 262 -25.93 29.24 8.72
CA ASP A 262 -25.43 27.87 8.82
C ASP A 262 -24.29 27.63 7.83
N SER A 263 -23.23 26.98 8.30
CA SER A 263 -22.03 26.74 7.50
C SER A 263 -21.23 25.56 8.06
N TYR A 264 -20.13 25.20 7.41
CA TYR A 264 -19.18 24.24 7.95
C TYR A 264 -17.75 24.58 7.57
N ILE A 265 -16.82 23.92 8.26
CA ILE A 265 -15.40 23.89 7.92
C ILE A 265 -14.91 22.44 7.88
N PHE A 266 -13.77 22.21 7.21
CA PHE A 266 -13.05 20.94 7.33
C PHE A 266 -11.89 21.07 8.32
N ARG A 267 -11.72 20.04 9.16
CA ARG A 267 -10.53 19.88 10.01
C ARG A 267 -9.95 18.49 9.84
N GLU A 268 -8.63 18.41 9.88
CA GLU A 268 -7.91 17.14 9.87
C GLU A 268 -7.42 16.82 11.27
N TYR A 269 -7.72 15.60 11.73
CA TYR A 269 -7.28 15.10 13.03
C TYR A 269 -6.41 13.86 12.84
N THR A 270 -5.25 13.83 13.50
CA THR A 270 -4.28 12.73 13.41
C THR A 270 -4.77 11.52 14.20
N LEU A 271 -5.05 10.41 13.50
CA LEU A 271 -5.36 9.10 14.08
C LEU A 271 -4.09 8.31 14.39
N VAL A 272 -3.12 8.36 13.48
CA VAL A 272 -1.82 7.69 13.59
C VAL A 272 -0.73 8.73 13.37
N LEU A 273 0.23 8.80 14.30
CA LEU A 273 1.40 9.67 14.24
C LEU A 273 2.67 8.82 14.19
N ASN A 274 3.48 8.97 13.14
CA ASN A 274 4.72 8.21 12.91
C ASN A 274 4.57 6.69 13.06
N GLY A 275 3.47 6.14 12.54
CA GLY A 275 3.19 4.71 12.60
C GLY A 275 2.80 4.22 14.00
N LYS A 276 2.39 5.12 14.90
CA LYS A 276 1.84 4.80 16.23
C LYS A 276 0.45 5.40 16.41
N LEU A 277 -0.42 4.67 17.10
CA LEU A 277 -1.78 5.12 17.38
C LEU A 277 -1.73 6.40 18.24
N ASN A 278 -2.35 7.47 17.76
CA ASN A 278 -2.47 8.74 18.49
C ASN A 278 -3.83 8.84 19.21
N MET A 279 -4.86 8.18 18.69
CA MET A 279 -6.22 8.20 19.24
C MET A 279 -6.68 6.80 19.61
N GLY A 280 -7.01 6.56 20.88
CA GLY A 280 -7.36 5.23 21.38
C GLY A 280 -8.78 4.76 21.06
N VAL A 281 -9.65 5.67 20.62
CA VAL A 281 -11.07 5.37 20.34
C VAL A 281 -11.55 6.05 19.07
N MET A 282 -12.65 5.58 18.50
CA MET A 282 -13.35 6.21 17.37
C MET A 282 -14.86 6.10 17.57
N TRP A 283 -15.61 7.14 17.21
CA TRP A 283 -17.08 7.09 17.24
C TRP A 283 -17.61 6.73 15.86
N CYS A 284 -18.70 5.97 15.82
CA CYS A 284 -19.32 5.59 14.58
C CYS A 284 -20.80 5.25 14.76
N LYS A 285 -21.54 5.38 13.67
CA LYS A 285 -22.78 4.64 13.43
C LYS A 285 -22.42 3.42 12.61
N LEU A 286 -22.97 2.26 12.95
CA LEU A 286 -22.70 1.02 12.25
C LEU A 286 -24.00 0.37 11.79
N SER A 287 -23.96 -0.21 10.60
CA SER A 287 -24.97 -1.16 10.15
C SER A 287 -25.04 -2.36 11.10
N ASN A 288 -26.19 -3.05 11.11
CA ASN A 288 -26.38 -4.24 11.94
C ASN A 288 -25.31 -5.32 11.67
N LYS A 289 -24.86 -5.43 10.42
CA LYS A 289 -23.80 -6.34 9.98
C LYS A 289 -22.46 -6.00 10.62
N LEU A 290 -22.00 -4.75 10.50
CA LEU A 290 -20.72 -4.32 11.07
C LEU A 290 -20.76 -4.32 12.60
N LYS A 291 -21.87 -3.92 13.20
CA LYS A 291 -22.07 -4.00 14.65
C LYS A 291 -21.92 -5.43 15.17
N ALA A 292 -22.58 -6.41 14.55
CA ALA A 292 -22.47 -7.81 14.94
C ALA A 292 -21.03 -8.33 14.80
N LYS A 293 -20.36 -7.99 13.69
CA LYS A 293 -18.96 -8.34 13.41
C LYS A 293 -18.02 -7.78 14.48
N TYR A 294 -18.09 -6.49 14.77
CA TYR A 294 -17.19 -5.82 15.72
C TYR A 294 -17.52 -6.16 17.18
N LYS A 295 -18.77 -6.52 17.49
CA LYS A 295 -19.14 -7.11 18.79
C LYS A 295 -18.49 -8.46 19.00
N LYS A 296 -18.54 -9.37 18.01
CA LYS A 296 -17.87 -10.68 18.08
C LYS A 296 -16.36 -10.54 18.29
N ARG A 297 -15.77 -9.49 17.71
CA ARG A 297 -14.34 -9.17 17.84
C ARG A 297 -13.98 -8.37 19.11
N LYS A 298 -14.95 -8.04 19.97
CA LYS A 298 -14.75 -7.26 21.21
C LYS A 298 -14.13 -5.87 20.99
N LEU A 299 -14.40 -5.26 19.83
CA LEU A 299 -13.92 -3.91 19.49
C LEU A 299 -14.82 -2.79 19.99
N ILE A 300 -16.10 -3.09 20.27
CA ILE A 300 -17.04 -2.12 20.81
C ILE A 300 -16.71 -1.87 22.28
N LYS A 301 -16.34 -0.63 22.61
CA LYS A 301 -16.07 -0.16 23.98
C LYS A 301 -17.36 0.23 24.70
N SER A 302 -18.24 0.97 24.02
CA SER A 302 -19.51 1.46 24.56
C SER A 302 -20.51 1.74 23.45
N ILE A 303 -21.78 1.78 23.82
CA ILE A 303 -22.91 2.12 22.96
C ILE A 303 -23.73 3.18 23.71
N ASN A 304 -23.89 4.35 23.11
CA ASN A 304 -24.59 5.50 23.70
C ASN A 304 -25.73 5.93 22.78
N ASN A 305 -26.89 6.25 23.34
CA ASN A 305 -27.98 6.86 22.57
C ASN A 305 -27.89 8.37 22.68
N VAL A 306 -27.67 9.04 21.55
CA VAL A 306 -27.52 10.50 21.48
C VAL A 306 -28.49 11.02 20.42
N PHE A 307 -29.41 11.90 20.82
CA PHE A 307 -30.46 12.46 19.94
C PHE A 307 -31.29 11.40 19.20
N GLY A 308 -31.57 10.26 19.84
CA GLY A 308 -32.34 9.17 19.25
C GLY A 308 -31.53 8.26 18.33
N GLU A 309 -30.22 8.49 18.18
CA GLU A 309 -29.33 7.67 17.37
C GLU A 309 -28.35 6.88 18.25
N GLU A 310 -28.11 5.63 17.87
CA GLU A 310 -27.14 4.78 18.53
C GLU A 310 -25.72 5.10 18.02
N ILE A 311 -24.90 5.66 18.91
CA ILE A 311 -23.50 5.96 18.66
C ILE A 311 -22.62 4.92 19.35
N ILE A 312 -21.81 4.23 18.56
CA ILE A 312 -20.91 3.19 19.00
C ILE A 312 -19.51 3.78 19.12
N THR A 313 -18.82 3.45 20.22
CA THR A 313 -17.41 3.80 20.41
C THR A 313 -16.57 2.55 20.18
N LEU A 314 -15.69 2.58 19.20
CA LEU A 314 -14.70 1.55 18.91
C LEU A 314 -13.42 1.79 19.71
N ASP A 315 -12.85 0.71 20.21
CA ASP A 315 -11.55 0.67 20.88
C ASP A 315 -10.44 0.39 19.87
N LEU A 316 -9.74 1.44 19.45
CA LEU A 316 -8.67 1.34 18.45
C LEU A 316 -7.39 0.72 19.03
N THR A 317 -7.25 0.67 20.37
CA THR A 317 -6.05 0.10 21.02
C THR A 317 -5.92 -1.42 20.83
N LYS A 318 -7.00 -2.08 20.43
CA LYS A 318 -7.06 -3.52 20.13
C LYS A 318 -6.71 -3.87 18.69
N LEU A 319 -6.27 -2.89 17.89
CA LEU A 319 -6.01 -3.04 16.47
C LEU A 319 -4.56 -2.70 16.17
N ASP A 320 -3.91 -3.56 15.39
CA ASP A 320 -2.71 -3.16 14.68
C ASP A 320 -3.08 -2.10 13.63
N ILE A 321 -2.19 -1.14 13.39
CA ILE A 321 -2.44 -0.07 12.41
C ILE A 321 -2.61 -0.65 11.00
N THR A 322 -1.79 -1.64 10.69
CA THR A 322 -1.70 -2.32 9.40
C THR A 322 -1.34 -3.79 9.62
N ASN A 323 -1.55 -4.61 8.60
CA ASN A 323 -1.12 -6.01 8.57
C ASN A 323 -0.54 -6.36 7.19
N ASN A 324 -0.14 -7.62 6.99
CA ASN A 324 0.45 -8.04 5.74
C ASN A 324 -0.55 -8.07 4.58
N LYS A 325 -1.85 -8.25 4.86
CA LYS A 325 -2.90 -8.10 3.82
C LYS A 325 -2.85 -6.71 3.18
N MET A 326 -2.64 -5.65 3.97
CA MET A 326 -2.49 -4.28 3.45
C MET A 326 -1.20 -4.07 2.67
N LEU A 327 -0.10 -4.67 3.12
CA LEU A 327 1.18 -4.62 2.41
C LEU A 327 1.09 -5.19 0.99
N ARG A 328 0.23 -6.18 0.80
CA ARG A 328 0.10 -6.96 -0.45
C ARG A 328 -1.05 -6.49 -1.35
N LEU A 329 -1.65 -5.34 -1.06
CA LEU A 329 -2.73 -4.81 -1.90
C LEU A 329 -2.26 -4.52 -3.33
N LEU A 330 -0.97 -4.23 -3.52
CA LEU A 330 -0.34 -4.00 -4.81
C LEU A 330 1.00 -4.75 -4.86
N ASP A 331 1.31 -5.32 -6.02
CA ASP A 331 2.65 -5.82 -6.32
C ASP A 331 3.59 -4.66 -6.75
N ALA A 332 4.88 -4.98 -6.91
CA ALA A 332 5.91 -3.99 -7.23
C ALA A 332 5.69 -3.31 -8.58
N GLU A 333 5.19 -4.03 -9.59
CA GLU A 333 4.92 -3.51 -10.94
C GLU A 333 3.75 -2.52 -10.90
N CYS A 334 2.64 -2.90 -10.26
CA CYS A 334 1.48 -2.03 -10.04
C CYS A 334 1.87 -0.75 -9.30
N ILE A 335 2.73 -0.83 -8.27
CA ILE A 335 3.22 0.36 -7.56
C ILE A 335 4.03 1.26 -8.50
N ALA A 336 4.89 0.70 -9.36
CA ALA A 336 5.67 1.46 -10.33
C ALA A 336 4.77 2.27 -11.27
N GLU A 337 3.79 1.59 -11.87
CA GLU A 337 2.83 2.17 -12.81
C GLU A 337 1.97 3.24 -12.13
N TYR A 338 1.49 2.97 -10.91
CA TYR A 338 0.68 3.92 -10.15
C TYR A 338 1.48 5.15 -9.76
N LEU A 339 2.73 5.02 -9.32
CA LEU A 339 3.61 6.17 -9.05
C LEU A 339 3.83 7.03 -10.30
N TRP A 340 4.02 6.41 -11.46
CA TRP A 340 4.10 7.12 -12.73
C TRP A 340 2.80 7.85 -13.07
N LYS A 341 1.66 7.16 -12.95
CA LYS A 341 0.34 7.72 -13.24
C LYS A 341 -0.01 8.88 -12.32
N ILE A 342 0.37 8.82 -11.05
CA ILE A 342 0.20 9.92 -10.10
C ILE A 342 0.90 11.19 -10.59
N GLU A 343 2.15 11.09 -11.07
CA GLU A 343 2.88 12.25 -11.61
C GLU A 343 2.24 12.77 -12.91
N GLU A 344 1.78 11.88 -13.79
CA GLU A 344 1.05 12.24 -15.01
C GLU A 344 -0.25 13.00 -14.67
N LEU A 345 -1.05 12.49 -13.72
CA LEU A 345 -2.31 13.09 -13.29
C LEU A 345 -2.11 14.48 -12.68
N LYS A 346 -1.00 14.70 -11.94
CA LYS A 346 -0.63 16.04 -11.43
C LYS A 346 -0.35 17.01 -12.58
N ILE A 347 0.34 16.56 -13.62
CA ILE A 347 0.62 17.37 -14.82
C ILE A 347 -0.68 17.70 -15.55
N ARG A 348 -1.55 16.71 -15.80
CA ARG A 348 -2.87 16.91 -16.43
C ARG A 348 -3.69 17.96 -15.69
N GLN A 349 -3.80 17.81 -14.37
CA GLN A 349 -4.50 18.78 -13.52
C GLN A 349 -3.87 20.18 -13.57
N GLY A 350 -2.54 20.28 -13.58
CA GLY A 350 -1.82 21.54 -13.69
C GLY A 350 -2.11 22.27 -15.00
N ILE A 351 -2.10 21.55 -16.12
CA ILE A 351 -2.39 22.11 -17.45
C ILE A 351 -3.84 22.59 -17.52
N ILE A 352 -4.82 21.75 -17.15
CA ILE A 352 -6.24 22.15 -17.15
C ILE A 352 -6.47 23.34 -16.22
N SER A 353 -5.87 23.34 -15.02
CA SER A 353 -5.99 24.46 -14.08
C SER A 353 -5.46 25.77 -14.66
N ASN A 354 -4.38 25.73 -15.43
CA ASN A 354 -3.83 26.92 -16.09
C ASN A 354 -4.75 27.40 -17.22
N ILE A 355 -5.24 26.50 -18.08
CA ILE A 355 -6.19 26.83 -19.15
C ILE A 355 -7.45 27.49 -18.56
N ILE A 356 -8.02 26.88 -17.51
CA ILE A 356 -9.18 27.43 -16.78
C ILE A 356 -8.86 28.84 -16.27
N LYS A 357 -7.72 29.04 -15.60
CA LYS A 357 -7.33 30.37 -15.07
C LYS A 357 -7.16 31.42 -16.16
N ASP A 358 -6.56 31.05 -17.29
CA ASP A 358 -6.32 31.97 -18.39
C ASP A 358 -7.64 32.38 -19.07
N ARG A 359 -8.56 31.43 -19.30
CA ARG A 359 -9.90 31.74 -19.80
C ARG A 359 -10.72 32.60 -18.82
N TYR A 360 -10.70 32.30 -17.51
CA TYR A 360 -11.39 33.12 -16.50
C TYR A 360 -10.83 34.56 -16.39
N LYS A 361 -9.53 34.76 -16.62
CA LYS A 361 -8.93 36.11 -16.67
C LYS A 361 -9.46 36.90 -17.87
N ASN A 362 -9.60 36.26 -19.02
CA ASN A 362 -10.16 36.88 -20.22
C ASN A 362 -11.66 37.16 -20.07
N ASP A 363 -12.41 36.28 -19.40
CA ASP A 363 -13.84 36.44 -19.11
C ASP A 363 -14.15 37.59 -18.14
N LYS A 364 -13.26 37.86 -17.16
CA LYS A 364 -13.41 39.00 -16.24
C LYS A 364 -13.32 40.36 -16.94
N VAL A 365 -12.71 40.43 -18.13
CA VAL A 365 -12.69 41.64 -18.96
C VAL A 365 -14.06 41.87 -19.62
N ASN A 366 -14.87 40.82 -19.81
CA ASN A 366 -16.17 40.88 -20.51
C ASN A 366 -17.41 40.72 -19.61
N LYS A 367 -17.31 40.18 -18.39
CA LYS A 367 -18.45 39.93 -17.50
C LYS A 367 -18.67 41.06 -16.47
N ASN A 368 -19.15 42.20 -16.95
CA ASN A 368 -19.89 43.18 -16.14
C ASN A 368 -21.41 43.05 -16.34
N LYS A 369 -21.91 41.83 -16.61
CA LYS A 369 -23.28 41.65 -17.12
C LYS A 369 -23.92 40.31 -16.75
N TYR A 370 -23.98 39.96 -15.46
CA TYR A 370 -24.96 38.99 -14.98
C TYR A 370 -25.57 39.46 -13.66
N ILE A 371 -26.90 39.45 -13.62
CA ILE A 371 -27.74 39.86 -12.49
C ILE A 371 -27.41 38.95 -11.30
N VAL A 372 -26.89 39.55 -10.23
CA VAL A 372 -26.54 38.85 -9.01
C VAL A 372 -27.83 38.66 -8.20
N ASP A 373 -28.26 37.42 -8.00
CA ASP A 373 -29.30 37.08 -7.04
C ASP A 373 -28.87 37.56 -5.64
N GLY A 374 -29.71 38.37 -4.99
CA GLY A 374 -29.44 38.96 -3.68
C GLY A 374 -29.14 37.93 -2.58
N THR A 375 -29.60 36.69 -2.76
CA THR A 375 -29.27 35.56 -1.88
C THR A 375 -27.79 35.19 -1.97
N SER A 376 -27.19 35.22 -3.17
CA SER A 376 -25.77 34.92 -3.37
C SER A 376 -24.85 36.01 -2.83
N GLU A 377 -25.29 37.27 -2.82
CA GLU A 377 -24.54 38.39 -2.23
C GLU A 377 -24.45 38.27 -0.71
N ILE A 378 -25.56 37.88 -0.07
CA ILE A 378 -25.59 37.66 1.38
C ILE A 378 -24.66 36.48 1.73
N ILE A 379 -24.77 35.34 1.05
CA ILE A 379 -23.91 34.16 1.29
C ILE A 379 -22.42 34.52 1.13
N LYS A 380 -22.05 35.26 0.07
CA LYS A 380 -20.68 35.76 -0.15
C LYS A 380 -20.21 36.74 0.93
N LYS A 381 -21.09 37.61 1.44
CA LYS A 381 -20.78 38.52 2.56
C LYS A 381 -20.42 37.73 3.82
N TYR A 382 -21.12 36.64 4.11
CA TYR A 382 -20.78 35.72 5.21
C TYR A 382 -19.56 34.83 4.92
N ARG A 383 -18.87 35.03 3.79
CA ARG A 383 -17.72 34.23 3.36
C ARG A 383 -18.03 32.74 3.19
N VAL A 384 -19.29 32.43 2.92
CA VAL A 384 -19.75 31.06 2.69
C VAL A 384 -19.86 30.85 1.18
N ASP A 385 -19.46 29.69 0.69
CA ASP A 385 -19.70 29.32 -0.71
C ASP A 385 -21.08 28.69 -0.91
N GLU A 386 -21.46 28.44 -2.16
CA GLU A 386 -22.75 27.83 -2.51
C GLU A 386 -22.98 26.45 -1.88
N LYS A 387 -21.92 25.79 -1.43
CA LYS A 387 -21.99 24.48 -0.76
C LYS A 387 -22.07 24.61 0.75
N GLY A 388 -22.07 25.81 1.31
CA GLY A 388 -22.09 26.05 2.75
C GLY A 388 -20.71 26.06 3.42
N LEU A 389 -19.60 25.97 2.67
CA LEU A 389 -18.25 25.98 3.25
C LEU A 389 -17.80 27.41 3.55
N TYR A 390 -17.32 27.63 4.78
CA TYR A 390 -16.76 28.92 5.20
C TYR A 390 -15.30 29.09 4.75
N HIS A 391 -15.00 30.26 4.19
CA HIS A 391 -13.67 30.66 3.72
C HIS A 391 -13.19 31.92 4.47
N PRO A 392 -12.35 31.80 5.51
CA PRO A 392 -11.82 32.97 6.21
C PRO A 392 -10.97 33.85 5.27
N ILE A 393 -10.71 35.10 5.66
CA ILE A 393 -9.86 36.03 4.86
C ILE A 393 -8.48 35.42 4.62
N GLY A 394 -7.97 34.77 5.65
CA GLY A 394 -6.71 34.07 5.61
C GLY A 394 -6.57 33.13 6.79
N VAL A 395 -5.44 32.45 6.84
CA VAL A 395 -5.08 31.55 7.92
C VAL A 395 -3.64 31.85 8.30
N GLU A 396 -3.43 32.20 9.55
CA GLU A 396 -2.11 32.48 10.11
C GLU A 396 -1.68 31.37 11.06
N LYS A 397 -0.40 31.02 11.01
CA LYS A 397 0.22 30.13 11.98
C LYS A 397 0.48 30.92 13.26
N ASN A 398 0.18 30.32 14.42
CA ASN A 398 0.41 30.97 15.70
C ASN A 398 1.92 31.16 15.99
N ASN A 399 2.52 32.28 15.60
CA ASN A 399 3.95 32.56 15.82
C ASN A 399 4.30 32.90 17.27
N VAL A 400 3.31 32.97 18.19
CA VAL A 400 3.57 33.25 19.60
C VAL A 400 4.28 32.04 20.24
N SER A 401 5.41 32.32 20.87
CA SER A 401 6.37 31.39 21.49
C SER A 401 5.80 30.59 22.67
N SER A 402 4.75 29.80 22.44
CA SER A 402 4.20 28.87 23.42
C SER A 402 4.60 27.44 23.06
N ASP A 403 5.47 26.84 23.88
CA ASP A 403 5.80 25.40 23.97
C ASP A 403 5.46 24.57 22.73
N PHE A 404 6.26 24.67 21.67
CA PHE A 404 6.12 23.76 20.54
C PHE A 404 6.68 22.40 20.95
N GLN A 405 5.81 21.39 21.00
CA GLN A 405 6.28 20.01 21.11
C GLN A 405 7.05 19.66 19.84
N ILE A 406 8.26 19.16 20.00
CA ILE A 406 9.07 18.66 18.90
C ILE A 406 8.90 17.15 18.88
N TYR A 407 8.74 16.57 17.68
CA TYR A 407 8.81 15.12 17.53
C TYR A 407 9.74 14.74 16.39
N LEU A 408 10.39 13.59 16.56
CA LEU A 408 11.17 12.97 15.50
C LEU A 408 10.20 12.34 14.49
N ALA A 409 10.05 12.93 13.31
CA ALA A 409 9.24 12.37 12.24
C ALA A 409 10.08 11.43 11.39
N LYS A 410 9.52 10.25 11.10
CA LYS A 410 10.09 9.32 10.11
C LYS A 410 9.47 9.64 8.75
N VAL A 411 10.30 10.09 7.82
CA VAL A 411 9.94 10.21 6.41
C VAL A 411 10.28 8.92 5.70
N PHE A 412 9.33 8.45 4.92
CA PHE A 412 9.43 7.25 4.09
C PHE A 412 8.60 7.52 2.83
N GLU A 413 9.21 8.08 1.80
CA GLU A 413 8.54 8.53 0.58
C GLU A 413 8.91 7.61 -0.60
N TRP A 414 7.93 7.23 -1.41
CA TRP A 414 8.15 6.59 -2.72
C TRP A 414 7.80 7.57 -3.84
N LYS A 415 8.63 7.60 -4.89
CA LYS A 415 8.45 8.45 -6.07
C LYS A 415 9.19 7.90 -7.29
N VAL A 416 8.91 8.45 -8.46
CA VAL A 416 9.67 8.17 -9.68
C VAL A 416 10.97 8.99 -9.67
N GLU A 417 12.11 8.30 -9.83
CA GLU A 417 13.41 8.92 -10.03
C GLU A 417 13.46 9.57 -11.42
N LYS A 418 13.74 10.88 -11.47
CA LYS A 418 13.92 11.64 -12.73
C LYS A 418 12.73 11.52 -13.70
N TYR A 419 11.50 11.71 -13.20
CA TYR A 419 10.31 11.76 -14.05
C TYR A 419 10.50 12.78 -15.21
N PRO A 420 10.25 12.40 -16.49
CA PRO A 420 10.53 13.24 -17.66
C PRO A 420 9.44 14.31 -17.86
N LYS A 421 9.29 15.17 -16.85
CA LYS A 421 8.17 16.10 -16.69
C LYS A 421 7.89 16.94 -17.93
N LYS A 422 8.93 17.55 -18.54
CA LYS A 422 8.79 18.41 -19.72
C LYS A 422 8.25 17.67 -20.95
N LYS A 423 8.69 16.43 -21.18
CA LYS A 423 8.23 15.64 -22.33
C LYS A 423 6.74 15.31 -22.15
N VAL A 424 6.39 14.80 -20.98
CA VAL A 424 5.00 14.45 -20.63
C VAL A 424 4.09 15.68 -20.64
N GLU A 425 4.57 16.83 -20.15
CA GLU A 425 3.85 18.12 -20.23
C GLU A 425 3.54 18.52 -21.68
N LEU A 426 4.47 18.33 -22.62
CA LEU A 426 4.25 18.65 -24.04
C LEU A 426 3.23 17.69 -24.68
N ASP A 427 3.41 16.39 -24.48
CA ASP A 427 2.52 15.36 -25.03
C ASP A 427 1.06 15.58 -24.56
N ILE A 428 0.87 15.84 -23.25
CA ILE A 428 -0.45 16.11 -22.67
C ILE A 428 -1.02 17.46 -23.15
N ALA A 429 -0.19 18.49 -23.29
CA ALA A 429 -0.66 19.78 -23.78
C ALA A 429 -1.16 19.68 -25.23
N GLU A 430 -0.54 18.84 -26.06
CA GLU A 430 -1.01 18.56 -27.41
C GLU A 430 -2.35 17.81 -27.40
N ASP A 431 -2.50 16.77 -26.56
CA ASP A 431 -3.78 16.08 -26.35
C ASP A 431 -4.90 17.08 -26.02
N TYR A 432 -4.67 17.97 -25.05
CA TYR A 432 -5.68 18.93 -24.60
C TYR A 432 -5.93 20.07 -25.59
N ARG A 433 -4.96 20.47 -26.40
CA ARG A 433 -5.19 21.43 -27.50
C ARG A 433 -6.20 20.87 -28.50
N SER A 434 -6.11 19.59 -28.83
CA SER A 434 -7.06 18.94 -29.74
C SER A 434 -8.47 18.82 -29.15
N LEU A 435 -8.57 18.61 -27.83
CA LEU A 435 -9.84 18.39 -27.11
C LEU A 435 -10.60 19.69 -26.77
N PHE A 436 -9.90 20.82 -26.59
CA PHE A 436 -10.51 22.05 -26.06
C PHE A 436 -10.57 23.22 -27.07
N ASN A 437 -10.67 22.94 -28.37
CA ASN A 437 -10.83 23.96 -29.43
C ASN A 437 -12.02 24.93 -29.19
N ASP A 438 -11.88 26.13 -29.74
CA ASP A 438 -12.57 27.40 -29.44
C ASP A 438 -14.11 27.46 -29.64
N ASN A 439 -14.90 26.69 -28.89
CA ASN A 439 -16.33 26.95 -28.71
C ASN A 439 -16.67 27.18 -27.23
N GLU A 440 -17.31 28.32 -26.94
CA GLU A 440 -17.02 29.18 -25.78
C GLU A 440 -17.77 28.92 -24.45
N GLU A 441 -18.65 27.93 -24.28
CA GLU A 441 -19.25 27.65 -22.95
C GLU A 441 -19.24 26.16 -22.55
N ASP A 442 -19.61 25.25 -23.45
CA ASP A 442 -19.57 23.79 -23.19
C ASP A 442 -18.15 23.29 -22.85
N SER A 443 -17.12 23.94 -23.39
CA SER A 443 -15.72 23.63 -23.12
C SER A 443 -15.32 23.83 -21.65
N MET A 444 -15.90 24.82 -20.95
CA MET A 444 -15.54 25.13 -19.55
C MET A 444 -16.11 24.13 -18.56
N GLU A 445 -17.36 23.70 -18.75
CA GLU A 445 -17.96 22.66 -17.92
C GLU A 445 -17.23 21.32 -18.10
N ILE A 446 -16.91 20.95 -19.34
CA ILE A 446 -16.12 19.76 -19.66
C ILE A 446 -14.76 19.79 -18.96
N MET A 447 -14.03 20.91 -19.03
CA MET A 447 -12.74 21.06 -18.33
C MET A 447 -12.87 20.94 -16.82
N TRP A 448 -13.90 21.54 -16.21
CA TRP A 448 -14.13 21.41 -14.77
C TRP A 448 -14.49 19.99 -14.36
N ASN A 449 -15.29 19.29 -15.16
CA ASN A 449 -15.66 17.90 -14.91
C ASN A 449 -14.45 16.97 -15.07
N GLU A 450 -13.63 17.19 -16.09
CA GLU A 450 -12.37 16.46 -16.28
C GLU A 450 -11.39 16.73 -15.14
N TYR A 451 -11.21 17.99 -14.72
CA TYR A 451 -10.36 18.33 -13.58
C TYR A 451 -10.81 17.64 -12.29
N LYS A 452 -12.13 17.60 -12.02
CA LYS A 452 -12.69 16.87 -10.86
C LYS A 452 -12.45 15.37 -10.97
N ARG A 453 -12.67 14.78 -12.16
CA ARG A 453 -12.44 13.36 -12.43
C ARG A 453 -10.98 12.97 -12.17
N LEU A 454 -10.03 13.72 -12.73
CA LEU A 454 -8.59 13.50 -12.54
C LEU A 454 -8.18 13.60 -11.08
N LYS A 455 -8.76 14.54 -10.33
CA LYS A 455 -8.47 14.71 -8.89
C LYS A 455 -8.98 13.54 -8.05
N VAL A 456 -10.14 12.98 -8.39
CA VAL A 456 -10.67 11.76 -7.74
C VAL A 456 -9.78 10.56 -8.07
N GLU A 457 -9.47 10.37 -9.35
CA GLU A 457 -8.60 9.28 -9.84
C GLU A 457 -7.22 9.33 -9.17
N GLN A 458 -6.58 10.50 -9.12
CA GLN A 458 -5.28 10.68 -8.47
C GLN A 458 -5.36 10.28 -6.99
N LYS A 459 -6.38 10.76 -6.27
CA LYS A 459 -6.54 10.50 -4.85
C LYS A 459 -6.73 9.01 -4.56
N GLU A 460 -7.53 8.30 -5.38
CA GLU A 460 -7.74 6.87 -5.23
C GLU A 460 -6.44 6.08 -5.43
N ILE A 461 -5.68 6.39 -6.48
CA ILE A 461 -4.41 5.73 -6.77
C ILE A 461 -3.37 6.07 -5.70
N GLU A 462 -3.24 7.34 -5.29
CA GLU A 462 -2.36 7.76 -4.20
C GLU A 462 -2.69 7.04 -2.90
N ASN A 463 -3.97 6.89 -2.56
CA ASN A 463 -4.39 6.18 -1.36
C ASN A 463 -3.95 4.70 -1.40
N LYS A 464 -4.16 3.99 -2.53
CA LYS A 464 -3.74 2.60 -2.67
C LYS A 464 -2.22 2.43 -2.49
N VAL A 465 -1.42 3.26 -3.17
CA VAL A 465 0.04 3.26 -3.02
C VAL A 465 0.46 3.60 -1.59
N ASN A 466 -0.18 4.58 -0.96
CA ASN A 466 0.17 5.01 0.39
C ASN A 466 -0.19 4.00 1.47
N ILE A 467 -1.26 3.21 1.30
CA ILE A 467 -1.55 2.06 2.18
C ILE A 467 -0.38 1.10 2.15
N VAL A 468 0.00 0.64 0.95
CA VAL A 468 1.08 -0.33 0.78
C VAL A 468 2.42 0.20 1.32
N ARG A 469 2.71 1.49 1.06
CA ARG A 469 3.90 2.20 1.57
C ARG A 469 3.94 2.27 3.09
N ILE A 470 2.84 2.69 3.74
CA ILE A 470 2.81 2.80 5.20
C ILE A 470 2.87 1.40 5.84
N SER A 471 2.24 0.40 5.23
CA SER A 471 2.35 -1.01 5.65
C SER A 471 3.79 -1.51 5.60
N SER A 472 4.51 -1.25 4.50
CA SER A 472 5.92 -1.60 4.33
C SER A 472 6.78 -1.00 5.43
N ALA A 473 6.58 0.28 5.72
CA ALA A 473 7.36 0.99 6.72
C ALA A 473 7.08 0.58 8.17
N ILE A 474 5.82 0.30 8.52
CA ILE A 474 5.41 -0.09 9.88
C ILE A 474 5.79 -1.54 10.17
N LEU A 475 5.57 -2.45 9.21
CA LEU A 475 5.92 -3.87 9.35
C LEU A 475 7.41 -4.14 9.15
N ASN A 476 8.18 -3.11 8.76
CA ASN A 476 9.59 -3.22 8.40
C ASN A 476 9.85 -4.28 7.32
N LYS A 477 8.98 -4.31 6.30
CA LYS A 477 9.04 -5.26 5.19
C LYS A 477 9.27 -4.54 3.88
N LYS A 478 10.30 -4.95 3.13
CA LYS A 478 10.60 -4.42 1.80
C LYS A 478 9.67 -5.03 0.77
N ILE A 479 9.17 -4.19 -0.14
CA ILE A 479 8.45 -4.64 -1.34
C ILE A 479 9.39 -4.77 -2.52
N PHE A 480 10.38 -3.87 -2.58
CA PHE A 480 11.36 -3.84 -3.65
C PHE A 480 12.67 -4.46 -3.16
N ILE A 481 13.28 -5.29 -4.01
CA ILE A 481 14.69 -5.65 -3.89
C ILE A 481 15.49 -4.51 -4.52
N TRP A 482 16.03 -3.62 -3.68
CA TRP A 482 16.73 -2.43 -4.13
C TRP A 482 18.03 -2.78 -4.87
N GLU A 483 18.23 -2.17 -6.05
CA GLU A 483 19.42 -2.35 -6.88
C GLU A 483 20.55 -1.42 -6.45
N LYS A 484 20.20 -0.26 -5.91
CA LYS A 484 21.17 0.73 -5.43
C LYS A 484 20.67 1.37 -4.15
N GLU A 485 21.53 1.39 -3.14
CA GLU A 485 21.31 2.16 -1.91
C GLU A 485 22.42 3.18 -1.73
N ILE A 486 22.05 4.42 -1.43
CA ILE A 486 22.97 5.54 -1.28
C ILE A 486 22.62 6.27 0.00
N GLU A 487 23.62 6.56 0.81
CA GLU A 487 23.49 7.42 1.97
C GLU A 487 24.15 8.78 1.68
N LYS A 488 23.42 9.88 1.92
CA LYS A 488 23.93 11.25 1.72
C LYS A 488 23.47 12.15 2.86
N GLU A 489 24.15 13.27 3.08
CA GLU A 489 23.67 14.31 3.99
C GLU A 489 22.35 14.90 3.48
N LYS A 490 21.38 15.07 4.39
CA LYS A 490 20.12 15.72 4.07
C LYS A 490 20.32 17.24 4.06
N LYS A 491 20.11 17.83 2.88
CA LYS A 491 19.99 19.28 2.74
C LYS A 491 18.51 19.65 2.69
N GLU A 492 18.09 20.64 3.46
CA GLU A 492 16.80 21.33 3.32
C GLU A 492 17.04 22.80 3.04
N THR A 493 16.30 23.35 2.09
CA THR A 493 16.32 24.78 1.83
C THR A 493 15.60 25.47 2.98
N ASP A 494 16.31 26.36 3.68
CA ASP A 494 15.71 27.26 4.64
C ASP A 494 14.75 28.18 3.89
N LYS A 495 13.47 28.13 4.22
CA LYS A 495 12.43 28.89 3.50
C LYS A 495 12.51 30.40 3.74
N PHE A 496 13.17 30.84 4.81
CA PHE A 496 13.35 32.27 5.11
C PHE A 496 14.59 32.85 4.45
N LEU A 497 15.65 32.04 4.32
CA LEU A 497 16.94 32.48 3.77
C LEU A 497 17.17 32.06 2.31
N ASP A 498 16.35 31.16 1.77
CA ASP A 498 16.49 30.53 0.45
C ASP A 498 17.87 29.86 0.23
N ILE A 499 18.51 29.43 1.33
CA ILE A 499 19.81 28.76 1.33
C ILE A 499 19.61 27.29 1.70
N ASN A 500 20.29 26.39 0.99
CA ASN A 500 20.34 24.97 1.34
C ASN A 500 21.13 24.77 2.64
N THR A 501 20.43 24.48 3.72
CA THR A 501 21.01 24.18 5.03
C THR A 501 21.13 22.68 5.21
N VAL A 502 22.29 22.20 5.69
CA VAL A 502 22.44 20.79 6.09
C VAL A 502 21.68 20.62 7.39
N VAL A 503 20.53 19.94 7.35
CA VAL A 503 19.86 19.48 8.56
C VAL A 503 20.64 18.23 8.93
N GLY A 504 21.40 18.24 10.03
CA GLY A 504 22.45 17.28 10.42
C GLY A 504 22.04 15.80 10.55
N GLY A 505 21.36 15.26 9.55
CA GLY A 505 20.91 13.89 9.42
C GLY A 505 21.25 13.36 8.03
N LYS A 506 21.23 12.05 7.91
CA LYS A 506 21.48 11.34 6.65
C LYS A 506 20.17 10.90 6.03
N ILE A 507 20.12 10.95 4.70
CA ILE A 507 19.04 10.37 3.90
C ILE A 507 19.53 9.09 3.24
N LYS A 508 18.79 8.00 3.47
CA LYS A 508 18.94 6.75 2.74
C LYS A 508 18.05 6.80 1.50
N ILE A 509 18.67 6.71 0.34
CA ILE A 509 18.03 6.71 -0.97
C ILE A 509 18.19 5.31 -1.55
N SER A 510 17.08 4.62 -1.78
CA SER A 510 17.09 3.30 -2.42
C SER A 510 16.41 3.39 -3.79
N ILE A 511 17.00 2.77 -4.81
CA ILE A 511 16.54 2.85 -6.21
C ILE A 511 16.34 1.44 -6.77
N LYS A 512 15.25 1.24 -7.50
CA LYS A 512 14.93 0.02 -8.23
C LYS A 512 14.37 0.40 -9.60
N LYS A 513 14.91 -0.18 -10.67
CA LYS A 513 14.29 -0.09 -12.00
C LYS A 513 13.30 -1.25 -12.18
N ILE A 514 12.07 -0.92 -12.56
CA ILE A 514 11.03 -1.90 -12.95
C ILE A 514 10.57 -1.50 -14.34
N ASN A 515 10.78 -2.38 -15.33
CA ASN A 515 10.61 -2.04 -16.74
C ASN A 515 11.41 -0.78 -17.09
N ASP A 516 10.75 0.27 -17.59
CA ASP A 516 11.35 1.57 -17.88
C ASP A 516 11.17 2.62 -16.77
N ILE A 517 10.55 2.25 -15.65
CA ILE A 517 10.27 3.14 -14.52
C ILE A 517 11.34 2.95 -13.45
N SER A 518 12.05 4.04 -13.12
CA SER A 518 12.98 4.05 -11.98
C SER A 518 12.24 4.51 -10.73
N ILE A 519 12.03 3.63 -9.77
CA ILE A 519 11.42 3.93 -8.48
C ILE A 519 12.51 4.32 -7.49
N ARG A 520 12.21 5.29 -6.64
CA ARG A 520 13.07 5.79 -5.58
C ARG A 520 12.33 5.83 -4.24
N GLN A 521 12.97 5.31 -3.21
CA GLN A 521 12.58 5.48 -1.82
C GLN A 521 13.53 6.44 -1.11
N ASP A 522 12.96 7.45 -0.45
CA ASP A 522 13.67 8.34 0.47
C ASP A 522 13.27 8.00 1.91
N SER A 523 14.25 7.62 2.73
CA SER A 523 14.06 7.32 4.16
C SER A 523 15.01 8.16 5.02
N TYR A 524 14.45 8.91 5.95
CA TYR A 524 15.21 9.74 6.89
C TYR A 524 14.36 10.14 8.09
N SER A 525 15.01 10.60 9.14
CA SER A 525 14.34 11.23 10.28
C SER A 525 14.56 12.73 10.24
N LEU A 526 13.51 13.50 10.53
CA LEU A 526 13.61 14.94 10.68
C LEU A 526 12.88 15.39 11.93
N ILE A 527 13.47 16.37 12.60
CA ILE A 527 12.89 17.02 13.75
C ILE A 527 11.73 17.88 13.23
N THR A 528 10.49 17.44 13.45
CA THR A 528 9.32 18.22 13.09
C THR A 528 8.83 18.93 14.34
N ARG A 529 8.66 20.25 14.25
CA ARG A 529 7.87 20.97 15.24
C ARG A 529 6.41 20.54 15.08
N CYS A 530 5.68 20.30 16.16
CA CYS A 530 4.22 20.21 16.09
C CYS A 530 3.73 21.55 15.52
N GLU A 531 3.34 21.52 14.25
CA GLU A 531 3.34 22.63 13.29
C GLU A 531 1.99 23.14 12.84
#